data_AF-J9DNU9-F1
#
_entry.id   AF-J9DNU9-F1
#
_cell.length_a   1.000
_cell.length_b   1.000
_cell.length_c   1.000
_cell.angle_alpha   90.00
_cell.angle_beta   90.00
_cell.angle_gamma   90.00
#
_symmetry.space_group_name_H-M   'P 1'
#
loop_
_entity.id
_entity.type
_entity.pdbx_description
1 polymer ?
#
loop_
_entity_poly.entity_id
_entity_poly.type
_entity_poly.pdbx_seq_one_letter_code
_entity_poly.pdbx_strand_id
1 'polypeptide(L)'
;MQLSVSFLQHILHMNSPNVAYFTYDFHFRCRGLRFHKVADLISALTEQISTIGFCWIDKCGEIVRQQQGVIRTNCVDCLDRTNVVQCAISQALCLVQAQKLGIVGPQTDAPLELIQALQTMWADNGDAISRQV
;
A
#
# COMPACT_ATOMS: atom_id res chain seq x y z
N MET A 1 4.57 17.92 -15.79
CA MET A 1 4.30 18.82 -14.64
C MET A 1 2.86 19.35 -14.59
N GLN A 2 2.16 19.51 -15.73
CA GLN A 2 0.79 20.07 -15.75
C GLN A 2 -0.31 19.11 -15.25
N LEU A 3 -0.17 17.80 -15.47
CA LEU A 3 -1.20 16.82 -15.11
C LEU A 3 -1.33 16.60 -13.59
N SER A 4 -0.21 16.50 -12.86
CA SER A 4 -0.23 16.33 -11.41
C SER A 4 -0.84 17.55 -10.70
N VAL A 5 -0.53 18.76 -11.18
CA VAL A 5 -1.11 20.00 -10.67
C VAL A 5 -2.61 20.06 -10.96
N SER A 6 -3.03 19.74 -12.19
CA SER A 6 -4.46 19.70 -12.54
C SER A 6 -5.22 18.66 -11.70
N PHE A 7 -4.66 17.47 -11.53
CA PHE A 7 -5.28 16.43 -10.68
C PHE A 7 -5.43 16.90 -9.23
N LEU A 8 -4.39 17.51 -8.64
CA LEU A 8 -4.47 18.10 -7.31
C LEU A 8 -5.56 19.19 -7.25
N GLN A 9 -5.62 20.08 -8.25
CA GLN A 9 -6.67 21.09 -8.32
C GLN A 9 -8.06 20.44 -8.34
N HIS A 10 -8.29 19.39 -9.13
CA HIS A 10 -9.58 18.70 -9.16
C HIS A 10 -9.94 18.10 -7.80
N ILE A 11 -8.99 17.49 -7.08
CA ILE A 11 -9.23 16.98 -5.72
C ILE A 11 -9.58 18.11 -4.75
N LEU A 12 -8.85 19.22 -4.81
CA LEU A 12 -9.11 20.39 -3.95
C LEU A 12 -10.49 21.01 -4.24
N HIS A 13 -10.89 21.11 -5.51
CA HIS A 13 -12.23 21.60 -5.89
C HIS A 13 -13.34 20.64 -5.48
N MET A 14 -13.09 19.32 -5.50
CA MET A 14 -14.02 18.32 -5.01
C MET A 14 -14.30 18.50 -3.51
N ASN A 15 -13.29 18.92 -2.73
CA ASN A 15 -13.37 19.20 -1.29
C ASN A 15 -14.16 18.13 -0.51
N SER A 16 -13.94 16.86 -0.85
CA SER A 16 -14.67 15.74 -0.26
C SER A 16 -14.01 15.30 1.05
N PRO A 17 -14.76 15.17 2.16
CA PRO A 17 -14.21 14.67 3.41
C PRO A 17 -13.80 13.19 3.33
N ASN A 18 -14.25 12.47 2.29
CA ASN A 18 -13.98 11.04 2.11
C ASN A 18 -12.74 10.77 1.23
N VAL A 19 -12.02 11.82 0.81
CA VAL A 19 -10.86 11.69 -0.08
C VAL A 19 -9.65 12.37 0.54
N ALA A 20 -8.62 11.58 0.81
CA ALA A 20 -7.31 12.09 1.19
C ALA A 20 -6.34 11.98 0.00
N TYR A 21 -5.53 13.01 -0.21
CA TYR A 21 -4.56 13.06 -1.31
C TYR A 21 -3.14 13.21 -0.77
N PHE A 22 -2.25 12.35 -1.27
CA PHE A 22 -0.85 12.31 -0.88
C PHE A 22 0.03 12.37 -2.12
N THR A 23 1.08 13.18 -2.05
CA THR A 23 2.13 13.23 -3.08
C THR A 23 3.41 12.61 -2.55
N TYR A 24 4.05 11.77 -3.35
CA TYR A 24 5.33 11.16 -3.00
C TYR A 24 6.28 11.21 -4.19
N ASP A 25 7.41 11.90 -4.03
CA ASP A 25 8.46 11.94 -5.04
C ASP A 25 9.34 10.69 -4.94
N PHE A 26 8.95 9.66 -5.69
CA PHE A 26 9.65 8.38 -5.69
C PHE A 26 11.06 8.48 -6.30
N HIS A 27 11.26 9.29 -7.36
CA HIS A 27 12.56 9.40 -8.03
C HIS A 27 13.61 10.00 -7.11
N PHE A 28 13.26 11.11 -6.44
CA PHE A 28 14.18 11.77 -5.53
C PHE A 28 14.47 10.90 -4.31
N ARG A 29 13.43 10.27 -3.74
CA ARG A 29 13.55 9.55 -2.47
C ARG A 29 14.13 8.15 -2.60
N CYS A 30 13.81 7.42 -3.66
CA CYS A 30 14.29 6.04 -3.87
C CYS A 30 15.52 5.96 -4.77
N ARG A 31 16.20 7.08 -5.05
CA ARG A 31 17.43 7.10 -5.86
C ARG A 31 18.49 6.17 -5.25
N GLY A 32 19.07 5.30 -6.09
CA GLY A 32 20.07 4.32 -5.65
C GLY A 32 19.48 3.11 -4.91
N LEU A 33 18.27 2.65 -5.27
CA LEU A 33 17.62 1.44 -4.72
C LEU A 33 17.37 1.50 -3.21
N ARG A 34 17.15 2.72 -2.69
CA ARG A 34 16.92 3.00 -1.27
C ARG A 34 15.46 2.77 -0.89
N PHE A 35 14.99 1.53 -0.97
CA PHE A 35 13.60 1.13 -0.70
C PHE A 35 13.15 1.40 0.74
N HIS A 36 14.08 1.62 1.69
CA HIS A 36 13.75 2.08 3.05
C HIS A 36 12.93 3.38 3.06
N LYS A 37 13.03 4.21 2.02
CA LYS A 37 12.22 5.44 1.91
C LYS A 37 10.74 5.19 1.62
N VAL A 38 10.39 4.01 1.11
CA VAL A 38 9.00 3.58 1.03
C VAL A 38 8.46 3.32 2.45
N ALA A 39 9.28 2.86 3.39
CA ALA A 39 8.86 2.72 4.78
C ALA A 39 8.48 4.07 5.43
N ASP A 40 9.17 5.16 5.06
CA ASP A 40 8.78 6.52 5.49
C ASP A 40 7.36 6.87 4.98
N LEU A 41 7.05 6.51 3.73
CA LEU A 41 5.70 6.69 3.16
C LEU A 41 4.65 5.84 3.89
N ILE A 42 4.93 4.56 4.15
CA ILE A 42 4.03 3.69 4.89
C ILE A 42 3.80 4.22 6.31
N SER A 43 4.84 4.72 6.96
CA SER A 43 4.75 5.35 8.28
C SER A 43 3.84 6.58 8.23
N ALA A 44 3.97 7.43 7.21
CA ALA A 44 3.11 8.59 7.02
C ALA A 44 1.65 8.23 6.71
N LEU A 45 1.40 7.06 6.10
CA LEU A 45 0.06 6.57 5.75
C LEU A 45 -0.55 5.64 6.81
N THR A 46 0.12 5.40 7.94
CA THR A 46 -0.26 4.36 8.91
C THR A 46 -1.68 4.56 9.44
N GLU A 47 -2.08 5.80 9.73
CA GLU A 47 -3.44 6.11 10.20
C GLU A 47 -4.50 5.79 9.15
N GLN A 48 -4.25 6.15 7.88
CA GLN A 48 -5.17 5.89 6.77
C GLN A 48 -5.26 4.39 6.48
N ILE A 49 -4.12 3.67 6.48
CA ILE A 49 -4.08 2.21 6.32
C ILE A 49 -4.89 1.53 7.43
N SER A 50 -4.73 1.96 8.68
CA SER A 50 -5.46 1.41 9.82
C SER A 50 -6.98 1.65 9.71
N THR A 51 -7.37 2.88 9.33
CA THR A 51 -8.76 3.30 9.15
C THR A 51 -9.44 2.53 8.02
N ILE A 52 -8.78 2.42 6.86
CA ILE A 52 -9.26 1.63 5.72
C ILE A 52 -9.38 0.15 6.11
N GLY A 53 -8.35 -0.40 6.73
CA GLY A 53 -8.32 -1.78 7.20
C GLY A 53 -8.44 -2.80 6.07
N PHE A 54 -9.01 -3.96 6.41
CA PHE A 54 -9.22 -5.08 5.50
C PHE A 54 -10.52 -5.80 5.88
N CYS A 55 -11.04 -6.57 4.92
CA CYS A 55 -12.14 -7.48 5.18
C CYS A 55 -11.65 -8.68 5.99
N TRP A 56 -12.40 -9.08 7.02
CA TRP A 56 -12.15 -10.30 7.77
C TRP A 56 -13.42 -11.12 7.87
N ILE A 57 -13.29 -12.37 7.47
CA ILE A 57 -14.35 -13.38 7.52
C ILE A 57 -13.87 -14.46 8.48
N ASP A 58 -14.71 -14.81 9.45
CA ASP A 58 -14.37 -15.87 10.39
C ASP A 58 -14.54 -17.27 9.76
N LYS A 59 -14.23 -18.30 10.55
CA LYS A 59 -14.35 -19.70 10.13
C LYS A 59 -15.79 -20.16 9.83
N CYS A 60 -16.80 -19.41 10.28
CA CYS A 60 -18.21 -19.69 10.04
C CYS A 60 -18.71 -19.01 8.76
N GLY A 61 -17.90 -18.15 8.13
CA GLY A 61 -18.29 -17.36 6.96
C GLY A 61 -18.86 -15.99 7.31
N GLU A 62 -18.85 -15.59 8.58
CA GLU A 62 -19.42 -14.31 9.02
C GLU A 62 -18.40 -13.18 8.85
N ILE A 63 -18.87 -12.04 8.34
CA ILE A 63 -18.03 -10.85 8.17
C ILE A 63 -17.89 -10.16 9.53
N VAL A 64 -16.75 -10.33 10.18
CA VAL A 64 -16.47 -9.69 11.48
C VAL A 64 -15.82 -8.31 11.33
N ARG A 65 -15.26 -8.00 10.16
CA ARG A 65 -14.74 -6.68 9.81
C ARG A 65 -14.91 -6.41 8.32
N GLN A 66 -15.42 -5.23 7.99
CA GLN A 66 -15.46 -4.74 6.61
C GLN A 66 -14.33 -3.75 6.35
N GLN A 67 -13.74 -3.81 5.17
CA GLN A 67 -12.82 -2.78 4.68
C GLN A 67 -13.59 -1.49 4.42
N GLN A 68 -13.09 -0.37 4.95
CA GLN A 68 -13.79 0.92 4.95
C GLN A 68 -13.35 1.88 3.84
N GLY A 69 -12.43 1.46 2.97
CA GLY A 69 -11.95 2.30 1.88
C GLY A 69 -10.89 1.62 1.02
N VAL A 70 -10.23 2.39 0.16
CA VAL A 70 -9.20 1.89 -0.75
C VAL A 70 -8.05 2.88 -0.86
N ILE A 71 -6.85 2.37 -1.11
CA ILE A 71 -5.69 3.20 -1.47
C ILE A 71 -5.50 3.08 -2.98
N ARG A 72 -5.58 4.21 -3.68
CA ARG A 72 -5.30 4.29 -5.11
C ARG A 72 -3.92 4.89 -5.34
N THR A 73 -3.02 4.11 -5.93
CA THR A 73 -1.73 4.59 -6.41
C THR A 73 -1.83 4.96 -7.89
N ASN A 74 -1.22 6.07 -8.28
CA ASN A 74 -1.07 6.45 -9.68
C ASN A 74 0.39 6.88 -9.88
N CYS A 75 1.02 6.43 -10.97
CA CYS A 75 2.28 6.97 -11.46
C CYS A 75 2.16 7.13 -12.98
N VAL A 76 2.42 8.33 -13.49
CA VAL A 76 2.31 8.61 -14.93
C VAL A 76 3.42 7.89 -15.71
N ASP A 77 4.55 7.64 -15.05
CA ASP A 77 5.77 7.21 -15.74
C ASP A 77 5.94 5.69 -15.81
N CYS A 78 5.51 4.93 -14.78
CA CYS A 78 5.71 3.48 -14.77
C CYS A 78 4.84 2.69 -13.77
N LEU A 79 4.52 1.46 -14.18
CA LEU A 79 3.84 0.46 -13.36
C LEU A 79 4.69 0.04 -12.15
N ASP A 80 5.99 -0.16 -12.34
CA ASP A 80 6.91 -0.68 -11.31
C ASP A 80 6.86 0.10 -9.99
N ARG A 81 6.80 1.44 -10.06
CA ARG A 81 6.74 2.28 -8.84
C ARG A 81 5.43 2.13 -8.11
N THR A 82 4.32 1.98 -8.85
CA THR A 82 3.02 1.71 -8.22
C THR A 82 3.02 0.32 -7.58
N ASN A 83 3.62 -0.68 -8.23
CA ASN A 83 3.73 -2.04 -7.72
C ASN A 83 4.57 -2.09 -6.42
N VAL A 84 5.69 -1.36 -6.35
CA VAL A 84 6.51 -1.27 -5.14
C VAL A 84 5.74 -0.66 -3.96
N VAL A 85 4.99 0.42 -4.20
CA VAL A 85 4.20 1.06 -3.13
C VAL A 85 3.06 0.16 -2.67
N GLN A 86 2.35 -0.49 -3.60
CA GLN A 86 1.28 -1.45 -3.27
C GLN A 86 1.81 -2.66 -2.50
N CYS A 87 2.98 -3.19 -2.88
CA CYS A 87 3.66 -4.25 -2.15
C CYS A 87 3.95 -3.84 -0.70
N ALA A 88 4.52 -2.66 -0.47
CA ALA A 88 4.82 -2.17 0.88
C ALA A 88 3.56 -1.97 1.75
N ILE A 89 2.47 -1.47 1.16
CA ILE A 89 1.16 -1.38 1.86
C ILE A 89 0.66 -2.78 2.23
N SER A 90 0.75 -3.74 1.30
CA SER A 90 0.32 -5.11 1.54
C SER A 90 1.12 -5.78 2.66
N GLN A 91 2.43 -5.53 2.73
CA GLN A 91 3.31 -6.05 3.80
C GLN A 91 2.89 -5.53 5.16
N ALA A 92 2.59 -4.23 5.27
CA ALA A 92 2.10 -3.63 6.52
C ALA A 92 0.77 -4.26 6.96
N LEU A 93 -0.18 -4.45 6.04
CA LEU A 93 -1.47 -5.07 6.35
C LEU A 93 -1.35 -6.56 6.69
N CYS A 94 -0.54 -7.31 5.95
CA CYS A 94 -0.30 -8.73 6.22
C CYS A 94 0.37 -8.96 7.57
N LEU A 95 1.28 -8.07 8.00
CA LEU A 95 1.83 -8.12 9.35
C LEU A 95 0.74 -7.94 10.41
N VAL A 96 -0.15 -6.96 10.25
CA VAL A 96 -1.29 -6.75 11.17
C VAL A 96 -2.21 -7.97 11.19
N GLN A 97 -2.46 -8.60 10.04
CA GLN A 97 -3.26 -9.83 9.96
C GLN A 97 -2.58 -10.99 10.69
N ALA A 98 -1.28 -11.21 10.46
CA ALA A 98 -0.51 -12.27 11.11
C ALA A 98 -0.45 -12.09 12.63
N GLN A 99 -0.33 -10.85 13.11
CA GLN A 99 -0.40 -10.52 14.54
C GLN A 99 -1.78 -10.82 15.13
N LYS A 100 -2.86 -10.50 14.41
CA LYS A 100 -4.23 -10.82 14.84
C LYS A 100 -4.52 -12.33 14.86
N LEU A 101 -3.86 -13.12 14.02
CA LEU A 101 -3.92 -14.58 14.05
C LEU A 101 -3.05 -15.21 15.14
N GLY A 102 -2.23 -14.43 15.85
CA GLY A 102 -1.26 -14.94 16.81
C GLY A 102 -0.07 -15.68 16.18
N ILE A 103 0.14 -15.54 14.87
CA ILE A 103 1.30 -16.11 14.15
C ILE A 103 2.56 -15.30 14.47
N VAL A 104 2.41 -13.99 14.62
CA VAL A 104 3.49 -13.04 14.91
C VAL A 104 3.15 -12.31 16.21
N GLY A 105 4.15 -12.06 17.05
CA GLY A 105 3.96 -11.37 18.33
C GLY A 105 3.51 -9.91 18.15
N PRO A 106 2.86 -9.32 19.17
CA PRO A 106 2.59 -7.89 19.15
C PRO A 106 3.91 -7.11 19.15
N GLN A 107 3.98 -6.03 18.36
CA GLN A 107 5.16 -5.14 18.27
C GLN A 107 6.45 -5.82 17.77
N THR A 108 6.37 -7.01 17.17
CA THR A 108 7.51 -7.62 16.50
C THR A 108 7.52 -7.24 15.02
N ASP A 109 8.72 -7.11 14.45
CA ASP A 109 8.90 -6.94 13.02
C ASP A 109 8.34 -8.13 12.23
N ALA A 110 8.07 -7.91 10.94
CA ALA A 110 7.63 -8.98 10.06
C ALA A 110 8.72 -10.05 9.93
N PRO A 111 8.39 -11.34 10.05
CA PRO A 111 9.32 -12.44 9.80
C PRO A 111 9.90 -12.33 8.39
N LEU A 112 11.18 -12.67 8.24
CA LEU A 112 11.87 -12.58 6.96
C LEU A 112 11.19 -13.44 5.89
N GLU A 113 10.69 -14.63 6.27
CA GLU A 113 10.00 -15.54 5.38
C GLU A 113 8.72 -14.92 4.81
N LEU A 114 7.96 -14.18 5.65
CA LEU A 114 6.76 -13.47 5.21
C LEU A 114 7.10 -12.35 4.22
N ILE A 115 8.15 -11.58 4.52
CA ILE A 115 8.63 -10.50 3.64
C ILE A 115 9.02 -11.07 2.28
N GLN A 116 9.83 -12.14 2.26
CA GLN A 116 10.31 -12.78 1.04
C GLN A 116 9.17 -13.37 0.21
N ALA A 117 8.22 -14.07 0.86
CA ALA A 117 7.05 -14.62 0.18
C ALA A 117 6.21 -13.53 -0.50
N LEU A 118 5.99 -12.41 0.19
CA LEU A 118 5.28 -11.26 -0.37
C LEU A 118 6.08 -10.61 -1.51
N GLN A 119 7.40 -10.45 -1.37
CA GLN A 119 8.24 -9.88 -2.43
C GLN A 119 8.19 -10.71 -3.72
N THR A 120 8.29 -12.03 -3.62
CA THR A 120 8.17 -12.93 -4.77
C THR A 120 6.80 -12.82 -5.43
N MET A 121 5.73 -12.90 -4.63
CA MET A 121 4.35 -12.78 -5.13
C MET A 121 4.12 -11.44 -5.87
N TRP A 122 4.65 -10.34 -5.34
CA TRP A 122 4.51 -9.02 -5.96
C TRP A 122 5.41 -8.82 -7.18
N ALA A 123 6.55 -9.52 -7.26
CA ALA A 123 7.36 -9.57 -8.48
C ALA A 123 6.58 -10.29 -9.60
N ASP A 124 6.03 -11.47 -9.30
CA ASP A 124 5.21 -12.24 -10.26
C ASP A 124 3.97 -11.45 -10.72
N ASN A 125 3.32 -10.73 -9.80
CA ASN A 125 2.21 -9.83 -10.11
C ASN A 125 2.64 -8.70 -11.06
N GLY A 126 3.78 -8.07 -10.80
CA GLY A 126 4.34 -7.03 -11.68
C GLY A 126 4.63 -7.55 -13.09
N ASP A 127 5.25 -8.73 -13.17
CA ASP A 127 5.53 -9.40 -14.44
C ASP A 127 4.25 -9.78 -15.20
N ALA A 128 3.22 -10.22 -14.48
CA ALA A 128 1.94 -10.56 -15.10
C ALA A 128 1.19 -9.33 -15.64
N ILE A 129 1.15 -8.24 -14.89
CA ILE A 129 0.44 -7.01 -15.30
C ILE A 129 1.20 -6.27 -16.40
N SER A 130 2.54 -6.24 -16.36
CA SER A 130 3.34 -5.56 -17.39
C SER A 130 3.17 -6.17 -18.78
N ARG A 131 2.77 -7.44 -18.89
CA ARG A 131 2.44 -8.09 -20.17
C ARG A 131 1.08 -7.70 -20.76
N GLN A 132 0.24 -7.00 -19.99
CA GLN A 132 -1.10 -6.57 -20.42
C GLN A 132 -1.12 -5.15 -21.00
N VAL A 133 0.03 -4.46 -21.00
CA VAL A 133 0.18 -3.05 -21.41
C VAL A 133 0.92 -2.95 -22.73
#